data_AF-A0A8I2B549-F1
#
_entry.id   AF-A0A8I2B549-F1
#
_cell.length_a   1.000
_cell.length_b   1.000
_cell.length_c   1.000
_cell.angle_alpha   90.00
_cell.angle_beta   90.00
_cell.angle_gamma   90.00
#
_symmetry.space_group_name_H-M   'P 1'
#
loop_
_entity.id
_entity.type
_entity.pdbx_description
1 polymer ?
#
loop_
_entity_poly.entity_id
_entity_poly.type
_entity_poly.pdbx_seq_one_letter_code
_entity_poly.pdbx_strand_id
1 'polypeptide(L)'
;MLKDISAMNPKGHVKLELYNDEEGVFFTKEKKNLVVQSANKIVAEMMADPAKVIRINQLDKGDTAFSPNSESLYPFDLKVQHELKGRYKNDWGELNNKKEFEIEELIDVTTLDKVTVGDRELIVDKDIFLMDASKGKIRFTDAPTEEVTIDYHQINNPYMKIIAGTETVKIDNEIWQRSNVAKNESKTYQVDFRTGKVLFETVQKSIEVSYDYHMKYALGFMALGGKPNASHPNYQPVEFGNSNKLDIDMKNEFPDSRMAIQYPAAISTGATELEPAIPTQPVSTVLKTTDIDVIDTGDSVTKLLKYDLPNVYDTGSGNAGRKLYEIVSIENKTKSVEIDKNNVIISLNTLNKVEVQFKTDDVSIGDKIHIEYRLKLDDSHLIYQLGQSPVVELVSVKHVDAATGEVKPYTIVDGGLKVNEGEVWISNPSTGHITFSSNPTSGAPKVETPGQLTIEYKVNAGTVVKFIADFPKGVPAPTLVDATKSATVLAGQSAIILDYAIAKDDKGAFIEPEITLTSNGATSTLTSGQYTISLDGKIISISGLNDGDTVIVKHKYEKSTHDIYQVAMFDDKVGGKMFNISGIGPVTKDKNTGMRITWMVTF
;
A
#
# COMPACT_ATOMS: atom_id res chain seq x y z
N MET A 1 29.42 -1.78 6.41
CA MET A 1 29.63 -2.64 5.22
C MET A 1 28.28 -3.11 4.74
N LEU A 2 27.80 -2.56 3.61
CA LEU A 2 26.59 -3.04 2.94
C LEU A 2 26.86 -4.48 2.48
N LYS A 3 26.13 -5.45 3.03
CA LYS A 3 26.06 -6.80 2.46
C LYS A 3 25.61 -6.68 1.01
N ASP A 4 26.20 -7.52 0.16
CA ASP A 4 26.04 -7.59 -1.28
C ASP A 4 24.59 -7.29 -1.74
N ILE A 5 24.39 -6.11 -2.32
CA ILE A 5 23.08 -5.58 -2.80
C ILE A 5 22.50 -6.48 -3.91
N SER A 6 23.32 -7.36 -4.50
CA SER A 6 22.95 -8.31 -5.54
C SER A 6 22.08 -9.48 -5.05
N ALA A 7 22.05 -9.78 -3.75
CA ALA A 7 21.28 -10.89 -3.19
C ALA A 7 19.87 -10.49 -2.68
N MET A 8 19.58 -9.19 -2.60
CA MET A 8 18.28 -8.67 -2.20
C MET A 8 17.39 -8.58 -3.45
N ASN A 9 16.40 -9.48 -3.57
CA ASN A 9 15.34 -9.40 -4.57
C ASN A 9 14.34 -8.33 -4.12
N PRO A 10 14.51 -7.05 -4.49
CA PRO A 10 13.73 -6.00 -3.90
C PRO A 10 12.32 -6.09 -4.49
N LYS A 11 11.33 -5.84 -3.65
CA LYS A 11 9.92 -5.93 -4.05
C LYS A 11 9.25 -4.57 -3.97
N GLY A 12 8.64 -4.17 -5.07
CA GLY A 12 7.79 -2.99 -5.14
C GLY A 12 6.35 -3.31 -4.75
N HIS A 13 5.71 -2.40 -4.04
CA HIS A 13 4.29 -2.39 -3.75
C HIS A 13 3.73 -1.03 -4.12
N VAL A 14 2.66 -0.98 -4.91
CA VAL A 14 1.94 0.26 -5.23
C VAL A 14 0.53 0.16 -4.67
N LYS A 15 0.11 1.20 -3.99
CA LYS A 15 -1.25 1.43 -3.52
C LYS A 15 -1.78 2.72 -4.13
N LEU A 16 -2.97 2.66 -4.71
CA LEU A 16 -3.74 3.81 -5.19
C LEU A 16 -5.00 3.93 -4.36
N GLU A 17 -5.27 5.13 -3.87
CA GLU A 17 -6.45 5.49 -3.09
C GLU A 17 -7.18 6.62 -3.78
N LEU A 18 -8.50 6.51 -3.97
CA LEU A 18 -9.34 7.64 -4.33
C LEU A 18 -10.06 8.15 -3.10
N TYR A 19 -10.16 9.48 -2.99
CA TYR A 19 -10.79 10.11 -1.85
C TYR A 19 -11.58 11.36 -2.23
N ASN A 20 -12.55 11.71 -1.40
CA ASN A 20 -13.30 12.96 -1.47
C ASN A 20 -13.51 13.52 -0.04
N ASP A 21 -14.16 14.68 0.09
CA ASP A 21 -14.28 15.35 1.41
C ASP A 21 -15.41 14.74 2.26
N GLU A 22 -16.35 14.02 1.63
CA GLU A 22 -17.55 13.50 2.28
C GLU A 22 -17.34 12.08 2.83
N GLU A 23 -16.66 11.23 2.07
CA GLU A 23 -16.50 9.80 2.34
C GLU A 23 -15.07 9.44 2.81
N GLY A 24 -14.12 10.38 2.74
CA GLY A 24 -12.71 10.08 2.91
C GLY A 24 -12.22 9.17 1.78
N VAL A 25 -11.46 8.10 2.11
CA VAL A 25 -10.98 7.12 1.13
C VAL A 25 -12.09 6.10 0.83
N PHE A 26 -12.66 6.14 -0.37
CA PHE A 26 -13.75 5.25 -0.78
C PHE A 26 -13.31 4.14 -1.75
N PHE A 27 -12.12 4.26 -2.36
CA PHE A 27 -11.57 3.25 -3.25
C PHE A 27 -10.10 3.02 -2.97
N THR A 28 -9.69 1.75 -2.98
CA THR A 28 -8.29 1.34 -2.84
C THR A 28 -7.99 0.24 -3.86
N LYS A 29 -6.85 0.36 -4.55
CA LYS A 29 -6.31 -0.66 -5.45
C LYS A 29 -4.82 -0.85 -5.18
N GLU A 30 -4.42 -2.10 -5.00
CA GLU A 30 -3.04 -2.46 -4.64
C GLU A 30 -2.44 -3.45 -5.65
N LYS A 31 -1.13 -3.33 -5.88
CA LYS A 31 -0.34 -4.29 -6.64
C LYS A 31 0.98 -4.54 -5.93
N LYS A 32 1.16 -5.78 -5.45
CA LYS A 32 2.33 -6.24 -4.69
C LYS A 32 3.34 -6.96 -5.59
N ASN A 33 4.56 -7.16 -5.07
CA ASN A 33 5.67 -7.92 -5.69
C ASN A 33 6.09 -7.45 -7.08
N LEU A 34 6.06 -6.15 -7.34
CA LEU A 34 6.63 -5.60 -8.57
C LEU A 34 8.15 -5.80 -8.55
N VAL A 35 8.69 -6.40 -9.61
CA VAL A 35 10.13 -6.57 -9.78
C VAL A 35 10.76 -5.19 -9.99
N VAL A 36 11.56 -4.75 -9.02
CA VAL A 36 12.14 -3.40 -8.98
C VAL A 36 13.66 -3.42 -9.14
N GLN A 37 14.19 -4.33 -9.96
CA GLN A 37 15.64 -4.48 -10.21
C GLN A 37 16.36 -3.16 -10.58
N SER A 38 15.66 -2.21 -11.19
CA SER A 38 16.19 -0.88 -11.52
C SER A 38 16.08 0.17 -10.41
N ALA A 39 15.30 -0.08 -9.35
CA ALA A 39 15.19 0.79 -8.18
C ALA A 39 16.44 0.75 -7.28
N ASN A 40 17.22 -0.35 -7.32
CA ASN A 40 18.46 -0.47 -6.55
C ASN A 40 19.45 0.65 -6.85
N LYS A 41 19.58 1.05 -8.13
CA LYS A 41 20.46 2.15 -8.52
C LYS A 41 19.93 3.50 -8.04
N ILE A 42 18.63 3.73 -8.15
CA ILE A 42 17.99 5.00 -7.74
C ILE A 42 18.06 5.16 -6.22
N VAL A 43 17.74 4.11 -5.46
CA VAL A 43 17.85 4.16 -4.00
C VAL A 43 19.31 4.18 -3.55
N ALA A 44 20.24 3.49 -4.24
CA ALA A 44 21.67 3.64 -3.97
C ALA A 44 22.18 5.06 -4.25
N GLU A 45 21.72 5.72 -5.32
CA GLU A 45 22.06 7.12 -5.62
C GLU A 45 21.44 8.09 -4.60
N MET A 46 20.21 7.83 -4.13
CA MET A 46 19.58 8.61 -3.04
C MET A 46 20.31 8.44 -1.71
N MET A 47 20.74 7.22 -1.38
CA MET A 47 21.50 6.92 -0.16
C MET A 47 22.97 7.37 -0.26
N ALA A 48 23.49 7.59 -1.47
CA ALA A 48 24.86 8.04 -1.70
C ALA A 48 25.03 9.56 -1.50
N ASP A 49 23.98 10.36 -1.69
CA ASP A 49 24.01 11.81 -1.43
C ASP A 49 22.70 12.33 -0.81
N PRO A 50 22.42 11.99 0.47
CA PRO A 50 21.22 12.43 1.17
C PRO A 50 21.17 13.94 1.45
N ALA A 51 22.25 14.67 1.17
CA ALA A 51 22.36 16.12 1.35
C ALA A 51 22.06 16.92 0.07
N LYS A 52 21.97 16.27 -1.10
CA LYS A 52 21.64 16.93 -2.37
C LYS A 52 20.25 17.57 -2.31
N VAL A 53 20.10 18.71 -2.97
CA VAL A 53 18.87 19.51 -2.98
C VAL A 53 18.51 19.89 -4.42
N ILE A 54 17.24 19.79 -4.79
CA ILE A 54 16.67 20.17 -6.08
C ILE A 54 15.91 21.48 -5.89
N ARG A 55 16.01 22.40 -6.87
CA ARG A 55 15.22 23.63 -6.91
C ARG A 55 13.95 23.40 -7.73
N ILE A 56 12.79 23.69 -7.16
CA ILE A 56 11.48 23.49 -7.79
C ILE A 56 10.73 24.82 -7.82
N ASN A 57 10.11 25.12 -8.96
CA ASN A 57 9.17 26.24 -9.09
C ASN A 57 7.72 25.78 -8.85
N GLN A 58 7.01 26.54 -8.01
CA GLN A 58 5.63 26.31 -7.59
C GLN A 58 4.78 27.55 -7.88
N LEU A 59 3.52 27.33 -8.25
CA LEU A 59 2.51 28.37 -8.40
C LEU A 59 1.30 28.01 -7.55
N ASP A 60 0.99 28.84 -6.56
CA ASP A 60 -0.19 28.71 -5.71
C ASP A 60 -1.20 29.81 -6.03
N LYS A 61 -2.49 29.47 -6.00
CA LYS A 61 -3.58 30.40 -6.26
C LYS A 61 -4.69 30.27 -5.23
N GLY A 62 -5.34 31.38 -4.88
CA GLY A 62 -6.51 31.37 -4.00
C GLY A 62 -6.76 32.70 -3.31
N ASP A 63 -7.49 32.64 -2.21
CA ASP A 63 -7.87 33.81 -1.41
C ASP A 63 -7.15 33.78 -0.06
N THR A 64 -6.93 34.94 0.57
CA THR A 64 -6.47 34.98 1.96
C THR A 64 -7.53 34.39 2.90
N ALA A 65 -7.11 33.95 4.09
CA ALA A 65 -8.02 33.62 5.18
C ALA A 65 -8.99 34.78 5.49
N PHE A 66 -10.21 34.47 5.94
CA PHE A 66 -11.21 35.48 6.31
C PHE A 66 -10.93 36.20 7.63
N SER A 67 -10.07 35.62 8.47
CA SER A 67 -9.70 36.17 9.78
C SER A 67 -8.23 36.56 9.79
N PRO A 68 -7.87 37.69 10.41
CA PRO A 68 -6.49 38.07 10.54
C PRO A 68 -5.76 37.17 11.55
N ASN A 69 -4.44 37.11 11.42
CA ASN A 69 -3.54 36.49 12.38
C ASN A 69 -3.37 37.37 13.64
N SER A 70 -2.50 36.92 14.55
CA SER A 70 -2.15 37.64 15.79
C SER A 70 -1.57 39.05 15.59
N GLU A 71 -1.07 39.34 14.39
CA GLU A 71 -0.49 40.63 14.01
C GLU A 71 -1.50 41.52 13.26
N SER A 72 -2.78 41.13 13.24
CA SER A 72 -3.85 41.82 12.51
C SER A 72 -3.68 41.81 10.99
N LEU A 73 -2.97 40.82 10.43
CA LEU A 73 -2.75 40.64 8.99
C LEU A 73 -3.45 39.39 8.46
N TYR A 74 -3.90 39.42 7.21
CA TYR A 74 -4.63 38.33 6.56
C TYR A 74 -3.65 37.41 5.82
N PRO A 75 -3.47 36.16 6.28
CA PRO A 75 -2.53 35.23 5.66
C PRO A 75 -3.10 34.56 4.41
N PHE A 76 -2.24 34.35 3.42
CA PHE A 76 -2.36 33.36 2.36
C PHE A 76 -1.29 32.29 2.60
N ASP A 77 -1.74 31.06 2.85
CA ASP A 77 -0.87 29.93 3.14
C ASP A 77 -0.35 29.30 1.83
N LEU A 78 0.96 29.31 1.63
CA LEU A 78 1.60 28.56 0.55
C LEU A 78 1.50 27.06 0.83
N LYS A 79 1.44 26.25 -0.23
CA LYS A 79 1.43 24.78 -0.09
C LYS A 79 2.70 24.22 0.57
N VAL A 80 3.82 24.91 0.38
CA VAL A 80 5.10 24.51 0.98
C VAL A 80 5.27 25.20 2.34
N GLN A 81 5.09 24.44 3.42
CA GLN A 81 5.27 24.92 4.80
C GLN A 81 6.37 24.10 5.49
N HIS A 82 7.58 24.68 5.59
CA HIS A 82 8.72 24.00 6.22
C HIS A 82 8.51 23.86 7.73
N GLU A 83 8.05 24.94 8.36
CA GLU A 83 7.79 25.03 9.78
C GLU A 83 6.33 25.41 10.03
N LEU A 84 5.81 25.06 11.20
CA LEU A 84 4.53 25.54 11.71
C LEU A 84 4.77 26.39 12.96
N LYS A 85 3.93 27.39 13.15
CA LYS A 85 3.86 28.16 14.39
C LYS A 85 2.76 27.60 15.27
N GLY A 86 3.09 27.20 16.49
CA GLY A 86 2.19 26.60 17.47
C GLY A 86 2.10 27.41 18.75
N ARG A 87 1.06 27.10 19.54
CA ARG A 87 0.89 27.58 20.91
C ARG A 87 0.50 26.40 21.80
N TYR A 88 1.28 26.16 22.83
CA TYR A 88 0.99 25.19 23.89
C TYR A 88 0.56 25.94 25.15
N LYS A 89 -0.44 25.39 25.86
CA LYS A 89 -0.92 25.91 27.14
C LYS A 89 -1.15 24.76 28.09
N ASN A 90 -0.58 24.84 29.29
CA ASN A 90 -0.85 23.86 30.33
C ASN A 90 -0.59 24.41 31.73
N ASP A 91 -1.39 23.96 32.69
CA ASP A 91 -1.22 24.25 34.11
C ASP A 91 -0.93 22.95 34.86
N TRP A 92 0.26 22.84 35.47
CA TRP A 92 0.67 21.67 36.26
C TRP A 92 0.28 21.79 37.75
N GLY A 93 -0.32 22.92 38.15
CA GLY A 93 -0.82 23.21 39.49
C GLY A 93 0.23 23.80 40.44
N GLU A 94 -0.27 24.52 41.45
CA GLU A 94 0.53 25.27 42.44
C GLU A 94 1.53 24.41 43.24
N LEU A 95 1.29 23.10 43.34
CA LEU A 95 2.13 22.16 44.08
C LEU A 95 3.17 21.45 43.18
N ASN A 96 3.27 21.83 41.91
CA ASN A 96 4.21 21.20 41.00
C ASN A 96 5.67 21.45 41.43
N ASN A 97 6.46 20.38 41.47
CA ASN A 97 7.89 20.41 41.76
C ASN A 97 8.74 19.87 40.60
N LYS A 98 8.13 19.44 39.49
CA LYS A 98 8.83 18.96 38.31
C LYS A 98 9.38 20.14 37.51
N LYS A 99 10.63 19.99 37.07
CA LYS A 99 11.35 20.99 36.26
C LYS A 99 11.55 20.53 34.82
N GLU A 100 11.47 19.24 34.54
CA GLU A 100 11.62 18.66 33.21
C GLU A 100 10.31 18.10 32.70
N PHE A 101 10.03 18.39 31.44
CA PHE A 101 8.83 17.96 30.75
C PHE A 101 9.18 17.51 29.35
N GLU A 102 8.55 16.42 28.91
CA GLU A 102 8.50 16.02 27.51
C GLU A 102 7.08 16.34 27.04
N ILE A 103 6.97 17.25 26.07
CA ILE A 103 5.70 17.76 25.56
C ILE A 103 5.57 17.31 24.11
N GLU A 104 4.56 16.51 23.82
CA GLU A 104 4.35 15.91 22.50
C GLU A 104 4.19 16.97 21.41
N GLU A 105 3.48 18.06 21.70
CA GLU A 105 3.28 19.19 20.79
C GLU A 105 4.56 19.99 20.50
N LEU A 106 5.65 19.75 21.23
CA LEU A 106 6.96 20.38 21.01
C LEU A 106 7.96 19.43 20.34
N ILE A 107 7.55 18.24 19.90
CA ILE A 107 8.43 17.36 19.12
C ILE A 107 8.88 18.08 17.85
N ASP A 108 10.18 18.02 17.57
CA ASP A 108 10.85 18.72 16.47
C ASP A 108 10.72 20.25 16.52
N VAL A 109 10.59 20.82 17.73
CA VAL A 109 10.61 22.28 17.94
C VAL A 109 11.94 22.87 17.46
N THR A 110 11.86 23.95 16.67
CA THR A 110 13.02 24.69 16.15
C THR A 110 13.36 25.89 17.01
N THR A 111 12.34 26.64 17.45
CA THR A 111 12.50 27.80 18.32
C THR A 111 11.35 27.92 19.32
N LEU A 112 11.67 28.31 20.56
CA LEU A 112 10.71 28.80 21.55
C LEU A 112 10.66 30.32 21.40
N ASP A 113 9.59 30.84 20.80
CA ASP A 113 9.48 32.27 20.49
C ASP A 113 9.14 33.08 21.76
N LYS A 114 8.21 32.57 22.56
CA LYS A 114 7.78 33.19 23.82
C LYS A 114 7.32 32.14 24.80
N VAL A 115 7.78 32.23 26.04
CA VAL A 115 7.34 31.35 27.12
C VAL A 115 6.91 32.19 28.30
N THR A 116 5.71 31.98 28.81
CA THR A 116 5.20 32.65 30.01
C THR A 116 4.76 31.63 31.05
N VAL A 117 4.97 31.96 32.32
CA VAL A 117 4.41 31.27 33.49
C VAL A 117 3.59 32.30 34.25
N GLY A 118 2.26 32.16 34.23
CA GLY A 118 1.35 33.24 34.59
C GLY A 118 1.63 34.50 33.76
N ASP A 119 1.85 35.62 34.45
CA ASP A 119 2.19 36.92 33.83
C ASP A 119 3.69 37.10 33.58
N ARG A 120 4.55 36.19 34.07
CA ARG A 120 6.00 36.31 33.92
C ARG A 120 6.47 35.68 32.62
N GLU A 121 7.09 36.49 31.76
CA GLU A 121 7.82 36.00 30.59
C GLU A 121 9.18 35.42 31.01
N LEU A 122 9.50 34.23 30.52
CA LEU A 122 10.74 33.51 30.78
C LEU A 122 11.76 33.76 29.67
N ILE A 123 13.03 33.88 30.05
CA ILE A 123 14.13 34.03 29.10
C ILE A 123 14.62 32.63 28.69
N VAL A 124 14.57 32.34 27.39
CA VAL A 124 15.12 31.11 26.81
C VAL A 124 16.64 31.04 27.04
N ASP A 125 17.16 29.86 27.32
CA ASP A 125 18.55 29.55 27.70
C ASP A 125 19.02 30.18 29.02
N LYS A 126 18.07 30.63 29.85
CA LYS A 126 18.34 31.12 31.21
C LYS A 126 17.31 30.60 32.23
N ASP A 127 16.04 30.86 31.96
CA ASP A 127 14.91 30.45 32.80
C ASP A 127 14.26 29.16 32.28
N ILE A 128 14.36 28.90 30.98
CA ILE A 128 13.90 27.68 30.31
C ILE A 128 14.92 27.23 29.26
N PHE A 129 15.14 25.92 29.14
CA PHE A 129 16.08 25.29 28.23
C PHE A 129 15.38 24.25 27.36
N LEU A 130 15.69 24.26 26.06
CA LEU A 130 15.35 23.17 25.16
C LEU A 130 16.43 22.08 25.26
N MET A 131 16.10 20.96 25.88
CA MET A 131 17.06 19.89 26.20
C MET A 131 17.20 18.86 25.07
N ASP A 132 16.08 18.50 24.44
CA ASP A 132 16.05 17.59 23.29
C ASP A 132 14.87 17.96 22.39
N ALA A 133 15.17 18.66 21.30
CA ALA A 133 14.18 19.10 20.32
C ALA A 133 13.42 17.92 19.70
N SER A 134 14.09 16.80 19.41
CA SER A 134 13.48 15.63 18.75
C SER A 134 12.45 14.91 19.61
N LYS A 135 12.39 15.22 20.91
CA LYS A 135 11.44 14.67 21.88
C LYS A 135 10.55 15.73 22.53
N GLY A 136 10.67 17.00 22.11
CA GLY A 136 9.98 18.11 22.79
C GLY A 136 10.35 18.24 24.26
N LYS A 137 11.59 17.91 24.62
CA LYS A 137 12.04 17.92 26.01
C LYS A 137 12.52 19.31 26.42
N ILE A 138 11.86 19.91 27.40
CA ILE A 138 12.21 21.21 27.96
C ILE A 138 12.53 21.11 29.46
N ARG A 139 13.34 22.05 29.97
CA ARG A 139 13.67 22.17 31.39
C ARG A 139 13.49 23.61 31.85
N PHE A 140 12.71 23.81 32.90
CA PHE A 140 12.61 25.09 33.62
C PHE A 140 13.65 25.17 34.74
N THR A 141 14.19 26.35 34.97
CA THR A 141 15.08 26.63 36.11
C THR A 141 14.33 26.50 37.43
N ASP A 142 13.11 27.01 37.48
CA ASP A 142 12.16 26.88 38.58
C ASP A 142 10.93 26.10 38.12
N ALA A 143 10.42 25.19 38.95
CA ALA A 143 9.25 24.40 38.59
C ALA A 143 8.04 25.34 38.38
N PRO A 144 7.35 25.28 37.24
CA PRO A 144 6.20 26.16 37.00
C PRO A 144 5.05 25.76 37.93
N THR A 145 4.56 26.73 38.70
CA THR A 145 3.43 26.58 39.63
C THR A 145 2.14 27.26 39.15
N GLU A 146 2.20 27.92 37.99
CA GLU A 146 1.08 28.61 37.34
C GLU A 146 0.96 28.15 35.88
N GLU A 147 -0.10 28.59 35.18
CA GLU A 147 -0.31 28.29 33.75
C GLU A 147 0.91 28.68 32.93
N VAL A 148 1.40 27.73 32.12
CA VAL A 148 2.48 27.95 31.18
C VAL A 148 1.91 28.08 29.78
N THR A 149 2.29 29.15 29.09
CA THR A 149 2.03 29.34 27.66
C THR A 149 3.34 29.35 26.90
N ILE A 150 3.45 28.55 25.84
CA ILE A 150 4.63 28.46 24.96
C ILE A 150 4.17 28.75 23.53
N ASP A 151 4.65 29.85 22.94
CA ASP A 151 4.59 30.11 21.51
C ASP A 151 5.90 29.61 20.88
N TYR A 152 5.80 28.83 19.81
CA TYR A 152 6.95 28.12 19.24
C TYR A 152 6.85 27.91 17.73
N HIS A 153 7.99 27.63 17.11
CA HIS A 153 8.06 27.05 15.78
C HIS A 153 8.52 25.60 15.86
N GLN A 154 7.96 24.74 15.02
CA GLN A 154 8.38 23.34 14.88
C GLN A 154 8.53 22.95 13.41
N ILE A 155 9.38 21.96 13.14
CA ILE A 155 9.50 21.41 11.79
C ILE A 155 8.19 20.72 11.42
N ASN A 156 7.57 21.18 10.34
CA ASN A 156 6.39 20.54 9.75
C ASN A 156 6.80 19.61 8.61
N ASN A 157 7.72 20.07 7.76
CA ASN A 157 8.22 19.29 6.65
C ASN A 157 9.74 19.49 6.47
N PRO A 158 10.59 18.55 6.93
CA PRO A 158 12.05 18.69 6.89
C PRO A 158 12.64 18.59 5.47
N TYR A 159 11.81 18.27 4.47
CA TYR A 159 12.26 17.97 3.12
C TYR A 159 12.15 19.15 2.17
N MET A 160 11.35 20.17 2.51
CA MET A 160 11.06 21.30 1.64
C MET A 160 11.35 22.61 2.37
N LYS A 161 12.05 23.55 1.71
CA LYS A 161 12.37 24.87 2.27
C LYS A 161 12.25 25.94 1.20
N ILE A 162 11.42 26.95 1.41
CA ILE A 162 11.25 28.05 0.46
C ILE A 162 12.59 28.79 0.26
N ILE A 163 12.90 29.14 -0.99
CA ILE A 163 14.04 30.00 -1.31
C ILE A 163 13.58 31.45 -1.18
N ALA A 164 13.99 32.11 -0.10
CA ALA A 164 13.60 33.48 0.20
C ALA A 164 13.98 34.44 -0.95
N GLY A 165 13.01 35.27 -1.39
CA GLY A 165 13.21 36.25 -2.47
C GLY A 165 12.96 35.74 -3.88
N THR A 166 12.45 34.53 -4.03
CA THR A 166 12.02 34.00 -5.34
C THR A 166 10.54 34.19 -5.59
N GLU A 167 9.78 34.58 -4.56
CA GLU A 167 8.35 34.79 -4.66
C GLU A 167 7.98 35.99 -5.54
N THR A 168 6.95 35.80 -6.34
CA THR A 168 6.26 36.83 -7.11
C THR A 168 4.78 36.72 -6.81
N VAL A 169 4.24 37.75 -6.15
CA VAL A 169 2.82 37.84 -5.77
C VAL A 169 2.09 38.72 -6.75
N LYS A 170 0.97 38.22 -7.26
CA LYS A 170 0.14 38.89 -8.23
C LYS A 170 -1.32 38.84 -7.79
N ILE A 171 -2.00 39.98 -7.80
CA ILE A 171 -3.41 40.12 -7.42
C ILE A 171 -4.08 40.93 -8.53
N ASP A 172 -5.19 40.44 -9.08
CA ASP A 172 -5.93 41.09 -10.18
C ASP A 172 -5.03 41.53 -11.35
N ASN A 173 -4.09 40.66 -11.74
CA ASN A 173 -3.09 40.92 -12.77
C ASN A 173 -2.00 41.97 -12.47
N GLU A 174 -1.95 42.52 -11.26
CA GLU A 174 -0.90 43.43 -10.83
C GLU A 174 0.11 42.75 -9.92
N ILE A 175 1.41 43.00 -10.14
CA ILE A 175 2.49 42.47 -9.30
C ILE A 175 2.65 43.37 -8.08
N TRP A 176 2.51 42.78 -6.89
CA TRP A 176 2.73 43.46 -5.62
C TRP A 176 4.20 43.34 -5.21
N GLN A 177 4.67 44.21 -4.30
CA GLN A 177 6.07 44.24 -3.85
C GLN A 177 6.23 43.73 -2.40
N ARG A 178 7.28 42.96 -2.16
CA ARG A 178 7.62 42.54 -0.80
C ARG A 178 8.06 43.75 0.04
N SER A 179 7.57 43.82 1.27
CA SER A 179 7.94 44.82 2.27
C SER A 179 7.94 44.21 3.68
N ASN A 180 8.57 44.89 4.63
CA ASN A 180 8.44 44.58 6.06
C ASN A 180 7.11 45.06 6.64
N VAL A 181 6.30 45.79 5.88
CA VAL A 181 4.96 46.25 6.26
C VAL A 181 4.00 45.98 5.12
N ALA A 182 2.97 45.17 5.38
CA ALA A 182 1.90 44.93 4.43
C ALA A 182 0.97 46.15 4.37
N LYS A 183 0.74 46.67 3.17
CA LYS A 183 -0.10 47.85 2.93
C LYS A 183 -0.74 47.76 1.56
N ASN A 184 -2.07 47.83 1.53
CA ASN A 184 -2.82 47.73 0.29
C ASN A 184 -2.59 48.94 -0.62
N GLU A 185 -2.55 50.16 -0.04
CA GLU A 185 -2.38 51.41 -0.78
C GLU A 185 -1.07 51.43 -1.59
N SER A 186 0.02 50.92 -0.99
CA SER A 186 1.32 50.79 -1.65
C SER A 186 1.51 49.45 -2.39
N LYS A 187 0.48 48.60 -2.43
CA LYS A 187 0.53 47.24 -3.01
C LYS A 187 1.72 46.43 -2.50
N THR A 188 1.91 46.44 -1.18
CA THR A 188 2.98 45.71 -0.50
C THR A 188 2.47 44.59 0.38
N TYR A 189 3.22 43.48 0.42
CA TYR A 189 2.93 42.30 1.25
C TYR A 189 4.15 41.94 2.10
N GLN A 190 3.92 41.19 3.19
CA GLN A 190 4.98 40.55 3.97
C GLN A 190 5.01 39.05 3.67
N VAL A 191 6.16 38.41 3.89
CA VAL A 191 6.29 36.95 3.78
C VAL A 191 7.07 36.42 4.96
N ASP A 192 6.51 35.41 5.61
CA ASP A 192 7.24 34.53 6.51
C ASP A 192 7.67 33.27 5.75
N PHE A 193 8.95 33.20 5.40
CA PHE A 193 9.54 32.07 4.69
C PHE A 193 9.67 30.80 5.52
N ARG A 194 9.60 30.88 6.86
CA ARG A 194 9.64 29.69 7.73
C ARG A 194 8.30 28.97 7.66
N THR A 195 7.21 29.72 7.81
CA THR A 195 5.85 29.16 7.84
C THR A 195 5.15 29.13 6.48
N GLY A 196 5.73 29.76 5.46
CA GLY A 196 5.15 29.83 4.12
C GLY A 196 3.91 30.72 4.07
N LYS A 197 3.85 31.78 4.87
CA LYS A 197 2.70 32.69 4.92
C LYS A 197 3.00 33.99 4.19
N VAL A 198 2.16 34.34 3.22
CA VAL A 198 2.14 35.67 2.61
C VAL A 198 1.06 36.49 3.30
N LEU A 199 1.41 37.63 3.89
CA LEU A 199 0.55 38.41 4.77
C LEU A 199 0.13 39.73 4.11
N PHE A 200 -1.16 40.04 4.20
CA PHE A 200 -1.78 41.24 3.61
C PHE A 200 -2.51 42.08 4.67
N GLU A 201 -2.68 43.37 4.40
CA GLU A 201 -3.37 44.29 5.33
C GLU A 201 -4.89 44.02 5.41
N THR A 202 -5.51 43.62 4.29
CA THR A 202 -6.92 43.20 4.24
C THR A 202 -7.07 41.88 3.50
N VAL A 203 -8.26 41.29 3.58
CA VAL A 203 -8.65 40.15 2.74
C VAL A 203 -8.40 40.47 1.27
N GLN A 204 -7.69 39.58 0.57
CA GLN A 204 -7.46 39.61 -0.87
C GLN A 204 -8.08 38.39 -1.53
N LYS A 205 -8.48 38.55 -2.79
CA LYS A 205 -9.02 37.46 -3.62
C LYS A 205 -8.17 37.24 -4.84
N SER A 206 -8.25 36.03 -5.42
CA SER A 206 -7.60 35.70 -6.69
C SER A 206 -6.08 35.96 -6.69
N ILE A 207 -5.43 35.69 -5.57
CA ILE A 207 -3.99 35.83 -5.40
C ILE A 207 -3.31 34.72 -6.22
N GLU A 208 -2.24 35.06 -6.92
CA GLU A 208 -1.32 34.13 -7.55
C GLU A 208 0.08 34.34 -6.96
N VAL A 209 0.69 33.31 -6.39
CA VAL A 209 2.05 33.36 -5.85
C VAL A 209 2.91 32.32 -6.54
N SER A 210 3.87 32.77 -7.35
CA SER A 210 4.92 31.92 -7.92
C SER A 210 6.17 32.01 -7.06
N TYR A 211 6.79 30.90 -6.69
CA TYR A 211 7.99 30.90 -5.84
C TYR A 211 8.81 29.63 -6.07
N ASP A 212 10.09 29.69 -5.70
CA ASP A 212 10.96 28.52 -5.73
C ASP A 212 11.19 27.99 -4.32
N TYR A 213 11.35 26.67 -4.22
CA TYR A 213 11.75 26.01 -2.99
C TYR A 213 12.82 24.95 -3.28
N HIS A 214 13.61 24.69 -2.24
CA HIS A 214 14.56 23.59 -2.17
C HIS A 214 13.87 22.34 -1.66
N MET A 215 14.05 21.23 -2.35
CA MET A 215 13.61 19.90 -1.95
C MET A 215 14.81 18.98 -1.83
N LYS A 216 14.98 18.24 -0.72
CA LYS A 216 16.04 17.23 -0.63
C LYS A 216 15.88 16.18 -1.75
N TYR A 217 17.00 15.71 -2.30
CA TYR A 217 17.05 14.86 -3.50
C TYR A 217 16.33 13.53 -3.29
N ALA A 218 15.34 13.30 -4.13
CA ALA A 218 14.56 12.06 -4.25
C ALA A 218 14.16 11.89 -5.72
N LEU A 219 13.51 10.77 -6.06
CA LEU A 219 12.61 10.77 -7.22
C LEU A 219 11.65 11.94 -7.04
N GLY A 220 11.73 12.92 -7.94
CA GLY A 220 11.16 14.24 -7.70
C GLY A 220 9.65 14.29 -7.92
N PHE A 221 9.15 13.51 -8.88
CA PHE A 221 7.76 13.63 -9.34
C PHE A 221 7.14 12.28 -9.66
N MET A 222 5.84 12.18 -9.47
CA MET A 222 5.00 11.10 -9.97
C MET A 222 3.98 11.68 -10.93
N ALA A 223 3.74 11.00 -12.05
CA ALA A 223 2.81 11.45 -13.07
C ALA A 223 1.69 10.44 -13.37
N LEU A 224 0.59 10.97 -13.89
CA LEU A 224 -0.57 10.20 -14.34
C LEU A 224 -0.74 10.30 -15.85
N GLY A 225 -0.92 9.15 -16.49
CA GLY A 225 -1.06 9.04 -17.95
C GLY A 225 -2.37 8.41 -18.37
N GLY A 226 -2.89 8.89 -19.50
CA GLY A 226 -4.08 8.37 -20.14
C GLY A 226 -3.82 7.10 -20.92
N LYS A 227 -4.80 6.71 -21.74
CA LYS A 227 -4.67 5.58 -22.65
C LYS A 227 -3.53 5.83 -23.66
N PRO A 228 -2.54 4.94 -23.81
CA PRO A 228 -1.33 5.22 -24.60
C PRO A 228 -1.55 5.34 -26.11
N ASN A 229 -2.55 4.66 -26.65
CA ASN A 229 -2.94 4.79 -28.06
C ASN A 229 -4.40 4.30 -28.25
N ALA A 230 -5.00 4.63 -29.40
CA ALA A 230 -6.38 4.28 -29.72
C ALA A 230 -6.62 2.75 -29.76
N SER A 231 -5.64 1.97 -30.24
CA SER A 231 -5.71 0.51 -30.43
C SER A 231 -5.57 -0.29 -29.14
N HIS A 232 -5.10 0.31 -28.04
CA HIS A 232 -5.03 -0.37 -26.76
C HIS A 232 -6.45 -0.80 -26.34
N PRO A 233 -6.67 -2.02 -25.85
CA PRO A 233 -8.00 -2.41 -25.43
C PRO A 233 -8.51 -1.52 -24.29
N ASN A 234 -9.80 -1.17 -24.33
CA ASN A 234 -10.41 -0.42 -23.24
C ASN A 234 -10.42 -1.27 -21.97
N TYR A 235 -10.23 -0.61 -20.83
CA TYR A 235 -10.26 -1.22 -19.50
C TYR A 235 -9.16 -2.27 -19.24
N GLN A 236 -8.18 -2.40 -20.12
CA GLN A 236 -6.99 -3.22 -19.88
C GLN A 236 -5.89 -2.40 -19.20
N PRO A 237 -5.20 -2.94 -18.19
CA PRO A 237 -4.01 -2.29 -17.62
C PRO A 237 -2.91 -2.16 -18.67
N VAL A 238 -2.13 -1.08 -18.60
CA VAL A 238 -0.91 -0.99 -19.41
C VAL A 238 0.18 -1.81 -18.75
N GLU A 239 0.74 -2.75 -19.50
CA GLU A 239 1.96 -3.47 -19.14
C GLU A 239 3.17 -2.72 -19.69
N PHE A 240 4.12 -2.35 -18.83
CA PHE A 240 5.40 -1.80 -19.26
C PHE A 240 6.51 -2.83 -19.14
N GLY A 241 7.36 -2.85 -20.17
CA GLY A 241 8.54 -3.69 -20.23
C GLY A 241 9.81 -2.95 -19.76
N ASN A 242 10.93 -3.67 -19.76
CA ASN A 242 12.23 -3.10 -19.41
C ASN A 242 12.68 -1.95 -20.32
N SER A 243 12.24 -1.93 -21.59
CA SER A 243 12.58 -0.89 -22.56
C SER A 243 12.01 0.48 -22.20
N ASN A 244 10.88 0.53 -21.48
CA ASN A 244 10.22 1.79 -21.11
C ASN A 244 10.91 2.54 -19.95
N LYS A 245 11.94 1.94 -19.35
CA LYS A 245 12.67 2.51 -18.21
C LYS A 245 13.63 3.64 -18.59
N LEU A 246 13.84 3.85 -19.88
CA LEU A 246 14.71 4.90 -20.41
C LEU A 246 13.93 6.00 -21.15
N ASP A 247 12.61 5.87 -21.21
CA ASP A 247 11.78 6.92 -21.79
C ASP A 247 11.91 8.17 -20.90
N ILE A 248 11.95 9.34 -21.53
CA ILE A 248 12.04 10.64 -20.84
C ILE A 248 10.66 11.26 -20.62
N ASP A 249 9.64 10.65 -21.23
CA ASP A 249 8.27 11.12 -21.26
C ASP A 249 7.30 9.94 -21.31
N MET A 250 6.10 10.19 -20.77
CA MET A 250 5.00 9.25 -20.84
C MET A 250 4.08 9.65 -22.00
N LYS A 251 3.75 8.70 -22.86
CA LYS A 251 2.80 8.93 -23.95
C LYS A 251 1.42 9.28 -23.38
N ASN A 252 0.88 10.43 -23.79
CA ASN A 252 -0.43 10.94 -23.34
C ASN A 252 -0.49 11.20 -21.83
N GLU A 253 0.60 11.71 -21.27
CA GLU A 253 0.58 12.35 -19.97
C GLU A 253 -0.45 13.48 -19.92
N PHE A 254 -1.23 13.54 -18.83
CA PHE A 254 -2.21 14.61 -18.67
C PHE A 254 -1.54 15.93 -18.24
N PRO A 255 -2.06 17.09 -18.67
CA PRO A 255 -1.62 18.38 -18.13
C PRO A 255 -1.72 18.43 -16.61
N ASP A 256 -0.72 19.05 -15.97
CA ASP A 256 -0.60 19.21 -14.51
C ASP A 256 -0.61 17.91 -13.70
N SER A 257 -0.45 16.75 -14.36
CA SER A 257 -0.52 15.46 -13.69
C SER A 257 0.78 15.03 -13.03
N ARG A 258 1.83 15.85 -13.07
CA ARG A 258 3.12 15.61 -12.37
C ARG A 258 3.06 16.23 -10.98
N MET A 259 2.92 15.41 -9.94
CA MET A 259 2.98 15.85 -8.54
C MET A 259 4.32 15.51 -7.92
N ALA A 260 4.83 16.41 -7.07
CA ALA A 260 6.03 16.14 -6.30
C ALA A 260 5.81 14.94 -5.38
N ILE A 261 6.83 14.10 -5.23
CA ILE A 261 6.77 12.97 -4.33
C ILE A 261 7.15 13.42 -2.92
N GLN A 262 6.29 13.12 -1.97
CA GLN A 262 6.59 13.18 -0.54
C GLN A 262 7.32 11.90 -0.13
N TYR A 263 8.45 12.07 0.54
CA TYR A 263 9.27 10.97 1.05
C TYR A 263 9.17 10.91 2.57
N PRO A 264 8.37 10.01 3.16
CA PRO A 264 8.58 9.66 4.55
C PRO A 264 9.75 8.67 4.64
N ALA A 265 10.81 9.07 5.34
CA ALA A 265 11.86 8.15 5.82
C ALA A 265 11.34 7.27 6.97
N ALA A 266 10.14 6.68 6.84
CA ALA A 266 9.69 5.65 7.74
C ALA A 266 10.44 4.36 7.37
N ILE A 267 11.64 4.20 7.95
CA ILE A 267 12.35 2.91 7.93
C ILE A 267 11.52 1.96 8.78
N SER A 268 10.56 1.28 8.16
CA SER A 268 9.85 0.18 8.78
C SER A 268 10.46 -1.14 8.36
N THR A 269 10.43 -2.11 9.27
CA THR A 269 10.60 -3.53 8.91
C THR A 269 9.48 -3.92 7.95
N GLY A 270 9.79 -4.74 6.94
CA GLY A 270 8.81 -5.23 5.97
C GLY A 270 7.50 -5.69 6.62
N ALA A 271 6.37 -5.30 6.03
CA ALA A 271 5.04 -5.65 6.53
C ALA A 271 4.86 -7.17 6.60
N THR A 272 4.07 -7.63 7.56
CA THR A 272 3.68 -9.04 7.66
C THR A 272 2.62 -9.36 6.59
N GLU A 273 2.75 -10.52 5.97
CA GLU A 273 1.74 -11.14 5.14
C GLU A 273 0.97 -12.15 6.00
N LEU A 274 -0.34 -12.18 5.83
CA LEU A 274 -1.23 -13.13 6.49
C LEU A 274 -1.78 -14.07 5.42
N GLU A 275 -1.46 -15.35 5.51
CA GLU A 275 -2.09 -16.38 4.69
C GLU A 275 -3.40 -16.82 5.37
N PRO A 276 -4.57 -16.51 4.79
CA PRO A 276 -5.83 -16.89 5.38
C PRO A 276 -6.11 -18.39 5.16
N ALA A 277 -6.35 -19.11 6.27
CA ALA A 277 -7.00 -20.43 6.36
C ALA A 277 -6.55 -21.50 5.35
N ILE A 278 -5.31 -21.99 5.48
CA ILE A 278 -4.82 -23.15 4.73
C ILE A 278 -5.38 -24.43 5.37
N PRO A 279 -6.10 -25.31 4.64
CA PRO A 279 -6.57 -26.57 5.22
C PRO A 279 -5.42 -27.50 5.58
N THR A 280 -5.55 -28.20 6.70
CA THR A 280 -4.61 -29.25 7.11
C THR A 280 -4.65 -30.43 6.14
N GLN A 281 -3.51 -31.09 5.92
CA GLN A 281 -3.41 -32.21 4.98
C GLN A 281 -3.37 -33.53 5.78
N PRO A 282 -4.18 -34.54 5.41
CA PRO A 282 -4.13 -35.84 6.06
C PRO A 282 -2.85 -36.59 5.70
N VAL A 283 -2.44 -37.52 6.57
CA VAL A 283 -1.30 -38.41 6.29
C VAL A 283 -1.65 -39.36 5.14
N SER A 284 -0.84 -39.33 4.08
CA SER A 284 -0.91 -40.31 3.01
C SER A 284 -0.52 -41.70 3.52
N THR A 285 -1.45 -42.65 3.41
CA THR A 285 -1.25 -44.03 3.89
C THR A 285 -1.63 -45.07 2.84
N VAL A 286 -1.04 -46.25 2.99
CA VAL A 286 -1.46 -47.46 2.26
C VAL A 286 -2.00 -48.48 3.25
N LEU A 287 -3.17 -49.04 2.95
CA LEU A 287 -3.74 -50.14 3.70
C LEU A 287 -3.01 -51.44 3.34
N LYS A 288 -2.63 -52.20 4.35
CA LYS A 288 -2.04 -53.53 4.23
C LYS A 288 -2.80 -54.48 5.13
N THR A 289 -2.76 -55.75 4.76
CA THR A 289 -3.29 -56.83 5.57
C THR A 289 -2.24 -57.90 5.73
N THR A 290 -2.30 -58.60 6.85
CA THR A 290 -1.49 -59.80 7.08
C THR A 290 -2.29 -60.82 7.86
N ASP A 291 -2.06 -62.09 7.56
CA ASP A 291 -2.53 -63.21 8.37
C ASP A 291 -1.34 -63.77 9.18
N ILE A 292 -1.57 -64.03 10.46
CA ILE A 292 -0.59 -64.56 11.40
C ILE A 292 -1.13 -65.86 11.99
N ASP A 293 -0.37 -66.94 11.84
CA ASP A 293 -0.65 -68.21 12.50
C ASP A 293 0.00 -68.19 13.90
N VAL A 294 -0.81 -68.36 14.95
CA VAL A 294 -0.32 -68.37 16.34
C VAL A 294 0.37 -69.71 16.63
N ILE A 295 1.70 -69.70 16.57
CA ILE A 295 2.56 -70.88 16.78
C ILE A 295 3.44 -70.77 18.04
N ASP A 296 3.87 -71.90 18.61
CA ASP A 296 4.89 -71.93 19.68
C ASP A 296 6.27 -71.61 19.08
N THR A 297 6.85 -70.47 19.48
CA THR A 297 8.13 -69.98 18.96
C THR A 297 9.35 -70.46 19.76
N GLY A 298 9.17 -71.34 20.74
CA GLY A 298 10.26 -72.09 21.35
C GLY A 298 11.05 -71.39 22.48
N ASP A 299 10.85 -70.09 22.73
CA ASP A 299 11.61 -69.36 23.77
C ASP A 299 10.88 -69.31 25.13
N SER A 300 11.56 -69.66 26.22
CA SER A 300 10.93 -70.11 27.48
C SER A 300 10.31 -69.00 28.35
N VAL A 301 10.28 -67.74 27.87
CA VAL A 301 9.91 -66.56 28.70
C VAL A 301 8.78 -65.70 28.11
N THR A 302 8.61 -65.61 26.78
CA THR A 302 7.62 -64.72 26.12
C THR A 302 6.64 -65.45 25.19
N LYS A 303 6.44 -66.74 25.45
CA LYS A 303 6.28 -67.80 24.44
C LYS A 303 5.06 -67.79 23.51
N LEU A 304 4.16 -66.80 23.52
CA LEU A 304 2.86 -66.99 22.83
C LEU A 304 2.35 -65.83 21.98
N LEU A 305 3.05 -64.71 21.88
CA LEU A 305 2.33 -63.47 21.58
C LEU A 305 3.01 -62.50 20.62
N LYS A 306 4.30 -62.64 20.32
CA LYS A 306 5.08 -61.67 19.52
C LYS A 306 5.22 -62.10 18.07
N TYR A 307 4.78 -61.25 17.14
CA TYR A 307 4.81 -61.54 15.71
C TYR A 307 5.25 -60.31 14.91
N ASP A 308 6.14 -60.50 13.93
CA ASP A 308 6.59 -59.44 13.02
C ASP A 308 5.52 -59.15 11.94
N LEU A 309 5.22 -57.88 11.66
CA LEU A 309 4.44 -57.50 10.48
C LEU A 309 5.31 -57.58 9.21
N PRO A 310 4.97 -58.42 8.21
CA PRO A 310 5.87 -58.75 7.12
C PRO A 310 6.05 -57.67 6.03
N ASN A 311 5.29 -56.56 6.04
CA ASN A 311 5.29 -55.58 4.92
C ASN A 311 5.77 -54.17 5.27
N VAL A 312 6.65 -54.00 6.27
CA VAL A 312 7.31 -52.71 6.50
C VAL A 312 8.17 -52.29 5.28
N TYR A 313 8.56 -53.23 4.41
CA TYR A 313 9.37 -52.99 3.21
C TYR A 313 8.61 -53.40 1.93
N ASP A 314 7.55 -52.68 1.57
CA ASP A 314 6.78 -53.00 0.37
C ASP A 314 7.39 -52.47 -0.94
N THR A 315 6.86 -52.93 -2.08
CA THR A 315 7.34 -52.53 -3.40
C THR A 315 7.19 -51.03 -3.61
N GLY A 316 8.30 -50.29 -3.48
CA GLY A 316 8.35 -48.82 -3.56
C GLY A 316 8.79 -48.11 -2.27
N SER A 317 9.00 -48.82 -1.15
CA SER A 317 9.46 -48.22 0.12
C SER A 317 10.98 -47.94 0.19
N GLY A 318 11.75 -48.35 -0.83
CA GLY A 318 13.22 -48.32 -0.80
C GLY A 318 13.82 -49.13 0.36
N ASN A 319 15.12 -48.92 0.63
CA ASN A 319 15.88 -49.68 1.64
C ASN A 319 15.55 -49.31 3.10
N ALA A 320 14.78 -48.25 3.34
CA ALA A 320 14.44 -47.78 4.69
C ALA A 320 13.11 -48.34 5.22
N GLY A 321 12.24 -48.85 4.33
CA GLY A 321 10.90 -49.29 4.71
C GLY A 321 9.96 -48.13 5.05
N ARG A 322 8.66 -48.42 5.15
CA ARG A 322 7.60 -47.48 5.56
C ARG A 322 7.32 -47.61 7.05
N LYS A 323 7.05 -46.49 7.72
CA LYS A 323 6.66 -46.49 9.13
C LYS A 323 5.20 -46.94 9.29
N LEU A 324 4.91 -47.73 10.33
CA LEU A 324 3.53 -48.00 10.72
C LEU A 324 2.86 -46.69 11.17
N TYR A 325 1.68 -46.41 10.61
CA TYR A 325 0.85 -45.28 11.00
C TYR A 325 -0.16 -45.69 12.08
N GLU A 326 -0.97 -46.72 11.81
CA GLU A 326 -1.94 -47.25 12.79
C GLU A 326 -2.33 -48.71 12.48
N ILE A 327 -2.89 -49.39 13.49
CA ILE A 327 -3.63 -50.66 13.29
C ILE A 327 -5.12 -50.34 13.11
N VAL A 328 -5.67 -50.78 11.98
CA VAL A 328 -7.06 -50.52 11.57
C VAL A 328 -8.02 -51.56 12.13
N SER A 329 -7.64 -52.82 12.21
CA SER A 329 -8.45 -53.88 12.82
C SER A 329 -7.59 -55.10 13.14
N ILE A 330 -8.03 -55.90 14.11
CA ILE A 330 -7.42 -57.18 14.47
C ILE A 330 -8.56 -58.18 14.68
N GLU A 331 -8.59 -59.24 13.88
CA GLU A 331 -9.63 -60.26 13.92
C GLU A 331 -9.01 -61.64 14.17
N ASN A 332 -9.50 -62.36 15.16
CA ASN A 332 -9.23 -63.79 15.29
C ASN A 332 -10.17 -64.55 14.37
N LYS A 333 -9.71 -64.90 13.16
CA LYS A 333 -10.50 -65.62 12.16
C LYS A 333 -10.92 -67.01 12.61
N THR A 334 -10.13 -67.67 13.48
CA THR A 334 -10.46 -69.01 14.00
C THR A 334 -11.67 -68.97 14.93
N LYS A 335 -11.77 -67.92 15.74
CA LYS A 335 -12.87 -67.73 16.71
C LYS A 335 -13.97 -66.78 16.21
N SER A 336 -13.76 -66.14 15.06
CA SER A 336 -14.64 -65.10 14.47
C SER A 336 -14.96 -63.96 15.46
N VAL A 337 -13.94 -63.47 16.16
CA VAL A 337 -14.05 -62.36 17.12
C VAL A 337 -13.04 -61.27 16.82
N GLU A 338 -13.44 -60.02 16.98
CA GLU A 338 -12.54 -58.87 16.92
C GLU A 338 -11.75 -58.77 18.24
N ILE A 339 -10.44 -58.52 18.13
CA ILE A 339 -9.56 -58.29 19.27
C ILE A 339 -9.46 -56.78 19.47
N ASP A 340 -9.70 -56.31 20.69
CA ASP A 340 -9.51 -54.91 21.04
C ASP A 340 -8.04 -54.52 20.83
N LYS A 341 -7.82 -53.51 19.99
CA LYS A 341 -6.50 -52.98 19.66
C LYS A 341 -5.74 -52.51 20.89
N ASN A 342 -6.43 -52.04 21.93
CA ASN A 342 -5.81 -51.62 23.19
C ASN A 342 -5.19 -52.77 23.99
N ASN A 343 -5.59 -54.01 23.67
CA ASN A 343 -4.98 -55.20 24.25
C ASN A 343 -3.69 -55.62 23.53
N VAL A 344 -3.32 -54.95 22.45
CA VAL A 344 -2.18 -55.31 21.61
C VAL A 344 -1.05 -54.31 21.81
N ILE A 345 0.11 -54.82 22.22
CA ILE A 345 1.32 -54.02 22.43
C ILE A 345 2.09 -54.00 21.12
N ILE A 346 2.41 -52.80 20.62
CA ILE A 346 3.19 -52.61 19.40
C ILE A 346 4.57 -52.12 19.80
N SER A 347 5.62 -52.79 19.34
CA SER A 347 7.00 -52.39 19.58
C SER A 347 7.85 -52.50 18.32
N LEU A 348 8.93 -51.72 18.25
CA LEU A 348 9.95 -51.87 17.21
C LEU A 348 11.00 -52.86 17.71
N ASN A 349 11.29 -53.89 16.92
CA ASN A 349 12.35 -54.85 17.25
C ASN A 349 13.74 -54.36 16.79
N THR A 350 14.78 -55.12 17.13
CA THR A 350 16.19 -54.81 16.80
C THR A 350 16.51 -54.78 15.31
N LEU A 351 15.60 -55.27 14.46
CA LEU A 351 15.72 -55.25 12.99
C LEU A 351 14.84 -54.17 12.35
N ASN A 352 14.36 -53.18 13.13
CA ASN A 352 13.43 -52.13 12.68
C ASN A 352 12.11 -52.67 12.09
N LYS A 353 11.73 -53.90 12.43
CA LYS A 353 10.40 -54.41 12.11
C LYS A 353 9.43 -54.06 13.22
N VAL A 354 8.17 -53.97 12.86
CA VAL A 354 7.10 -53.77 13.82
C VAL A 354 6.68 -55.14 14.36
N GLU A 355 6.91 -55.34 15.65
CA GLU A 355 6.47 -56.50 16.41
C GLU A 355 5.13 -56.17 17.08
N VAL A 356 4.17 -57.07 16.89
CA VAL A 356 2.85 -57.03 17.49
C VAL A 356 2.78 -58.10 18.57
N GLN A 357 2.46 -57.69 19.79
CA GLN A 357 2.30 -58.57 20.93
C GLN A 357 0.84 -58.63 21.41
N PHE A 358 0.22 -59.80 21.31
CA PHE A 358 -1.14 -60.02 21.83
C PHE A 358 -1.14 -60.27 23.35
N LYS A 359 -2.31 -60.21 24.02
CA LYS A 359 -2.46 -60.74 25.38
C LYS A 359 -2.82 -62.23 25.34
N THR A 360 -2.45 -62.95 26.40
CA THR A 360 -2.66 -64.41 26.50
C THR A 360 -4.13 -64.83 26.44
N ASP A 361 -5.05 -63.95 26.82
CA ASP A 361 -6.49 -64.26 26.86
C ASP A 361 -7.17 -64.07 25.50
N ASP A 362 -6.54 -63.33 24.57
CA ASP A 362 -7.13 -62.96 23.27
C ASP A 362 -6.79 -63.98 22.15
N VAL A 363 -5.75 -64.80 22.33
CA VAL A 363 -5.27 -65.74 21.31
C VAL A 363 -4.85 -67.08 21.92
N SER A 364 -4.93 -68.15 21.14
CA SER A 364 -4.51 -69.51 21.51
C SER A 364 -3.67 -70.14 20.41
N ILE A 365 -2.79 -71.08 20.76
CA ILE A 365 -1.98 -71.80 19.75
C ILE A 365 -2.91 -72.44 18.71
N GLY A 366 -2.63 -72.20 17.43
CA GLY A 366 -3.45 -72.63 16.30
C GLY A 366 -4.49 -71.62 15.82
N ASP A 367 -4.67 -70.50 16.52
CA ASP A 367 -5.51 -69.40 16.05
C ASP A 367 -4.89 -68.70 14.83
N LYS A 368 -5.75 -68.18 13.95
CA LYS A 368 -5.37 -67.37 12.79
C LYS A 368 -5.82 -65.94 13.01
N ILE A 369 -4.87 -65.02 13.04
CA ILE A 369 -5.14 -63.61 13.28
C ILE A 369 -4.98 -62.83 11.99
N HIS A 370 -6.03 -62.09 11.61
CA HIS A 370 -5.98 -61.12 10.52
C HIS A 370 -5.75 -59.74 11.09
N ILE A 371 -4.75 -59.03 10.57
CA ILE A 371 -4.46 -57.65 10.96
C ILE A 371 -4.57 -56.78 9.73
N GLU A 372 -5.41 -55.75 9.80
CA GLU A 372 -5.40 -54.65 8.85
C GLU A 372 -4.67 -53.46 9.48
N TYR A 373 -3.71 -52.88 8.76
CA TYR A 373 -2.90 -51.78 9.24
C TYR A 373 -2.54 -50.81 8.12
N ARG A 374 -2.28 -49.56 8.49
CA ARG A 374 -1.88 -48.51 7.55
C ARG A 374 -0.41 -48.17 7.72
N LEU A 375 0.30 -48.16 6.61
CA LEU A 375 1.68 -47.69 6.55
C LEU A 375 1.72 -46.27 5.99
N LYS A 376 2.55 -45.41 6.59
CA LYS A 376 2.80 -44.05 6.11
C LYS A 376 3.58 -44.10 4.80
N LEU A 377 3.10 -43.40 3.78
CA LEU A 377 3.74 -43.35 2.47
C LEU A 377 4.95 -42.41 2.47
N ASP A 378 4.77 -41.18 2.97
CA ASP A 378 5.79 -40.14 3.02
C ASP A 378 5.44 -39.06 4.08
N ASP A 379 6.29 -38.05 4.20
CA ASP A 379 6.13 -36.91 5.11
C ASP A 379 5.58 -35.65 4.42
N SER A 380 4.93 -35.77 3.25
CA SER A 380 4.46 -34.62 2.46
C SER A 380 3.45 -33.73 3.19
N HIS A 381 2.55 -34.32 3.99
CA HIS A 381 1.59 -33.61 4.86
C HIS A 381 2.24 -32.61 5.84
N LEU A 382 3.55 -32.71 6.12
CA LEU A 382 4.26 -31.75 6.97
C LEU A 382 4.72 -30.50 6.22
N ILE A 383 4.65 -30.49 4.88
CA ILE A 383 5.23 -29.44 4.05
C ILE A 383 4.12 -28.60 3.44
N TYR A 384 4.21 -27.30 3.66
CA TYR A 384 3.26 -26.32 3.12
C TYR A 384 4.00 -25.27 2.32
N GLN A 385 3.37 -24.79 1.25
CA GLN A 385 3.87 -23.69 0.45
C GLN A 385 3.02 -22.44 0.71
N LEU A 386 3.68 -21.36 1.12
CA LEU A 386 3.04 -20.07 1.32
C LEU A 386 2.81 -19.39 -0.04
N GLY A 387 1.75 -18.58 -0.15
CA GLY A 387 1.38 -17.93 -1.40
C GLY A 387 2.39 -16.90 -1.88
N GLN A 388 3.27 -16.40 -1.00
CA GLN A 388 4.30 -15.42 -1.34
C GLN A 388 5.70 -15.90 -0.95
N SER A 389 6.68 -15.69 -1.84
CA SER A 389 8.10 -15.99 -1.60
C SER A 389 9.03 -14.93 -2.23
N PRO A 390 10.29 -14.75 -1.79
CA PRO A 390 10.94 -15.46 -0.69
C PRO A 390 10.34 -15.16 0.69
N VAL A 391 10.49 -16.07 1.66
CA VAL A 391 10.05 -15.92 3.05
C VAL A 391 11.28 -15.72 3.93
N VAL A 392 11.29 -14.67 4.75
CA VAL A 392 12.45 -14.30 5.57
C VAL A 392 12.23 -14.52 7.06
N GLU A 393 10.98 -14.62 7.52
CA GLU A 393 10.64 -14.81 8.92
C GLU A 393 9.21 -15.33 9.04
N LEU A 394 8.97 -16.32 9.89
CA LEU A 394 7.65 -16.69 10.38
C LEU A 394 7.36 -15.91 11.65
N VAL A 395 6.25 -15.18 11.66
CA VAL A 395 5.83 -14.33 12.80
C VAL A 395 4.87 -15.11 13.69
N SER A 396 3.87 -15.76 13.10
CA SER A 396 2.97 -16.64 13.85
C SER A 396 2.40 -17.75 12.98
N VAL A 397 2.21 -18.93 13.57
CA VAL A 397 1.57 -20.08 12.92
C VAL A 397 0.57 -20.64 13.91
N LYS A 398 -0.71 -20.68 13.54
CA LYS A 398 -1.82 -21.10 14.42
C LYS A 398 -2.64 -22.19 13.75
N HIS A 399 -3.08 -23.16 14.55
CA HIS A 399 -4.00 -24.22 14.17
C HIS A 399 -5.37 -23.94 14.78
N VAL A 400 -6.42 -23.89 13.96
CA VAL A 400 -7.82 -23.96 14.39
C VAL A 400 -8.33 -25.39 14.19
N ASP A 401 -8.54 -26.12 15.28
CA ASP A 401 -9.01 -27.51 15.24
C ASP A 401 -10.48 -27.56 14.77
N ALA A 402 -10.80 -28.41 13.79
CA ALA A 402 -12.13 -28.48 13.19
C ALA A 402 -13.21 -29.09 14.10
N ALA A 403 -12.81 -29.95 15.05
CA ALA A 403 -13.75 -30.64 15.93
C ALA A 403 -14.12 -29.78 17.15
N THR A 404 -13.17 -29.02 17.67
CA THR A 404 -13.32 -28.23 18.91
C THR A 404 -13.43 -26.73 18.67
N GLY A 405 -12.96 -26.24 17.52
CA GLY A 405 -12.83 -24.81 17.23
C GLY A 405 -11.69 -24.11 18.01
N GLU A 406 -10.88 -24.86 18.75
CA GLU A 406 -9.81 -24.29 19.57
C GLU A 406 -8.65 -23.79 18.69
N VAL A 407 -8.11 -22.61 19.03
CA VAL A 407 -6.96 -22.01 18.33
C VAL A 407 -5.69 -22.20 19.15
N LYS A 408 -4.73 -22.97 18.63
CA LYS A 408 -3.43 -23.22 19.28
C LYS A 408 -2.26 -22.75 18.41
N PRO A 409 -1.30 -21.98 18.96
CA PRO A 409 -0.09 -21.58 18.24
C PRO A 409 0.97 -22.69 18.23
N TYR A 410 1.72 -22.80 17.13
CA TYR A 410 2.96 -23.58 17.09
C TYR A 410 4.15 -22.74 17.55
N THR A 411 5.15 -23.39 18.13
CA THR A 411 6.40 -22.76 18.57
C THR A 411 7.33 -22.52 17.39
N ILE A 412 7.75 -21.27 17.22
CA ILE A 412 8.69 -20.83 16.19
C ILE A 412 9.99 -20.43 16.89
N VAL A 413 11.13 -20.94 16.44
CA VAL A 413 12.46 -20.57 16.95
C VAL A 413 13.16 -19.70 15.92
N ASP A 414 13.68 -18.55 16.35
CA ASP A 414 14.46 -17.62 15.51
C ASP A 414 13.74 -17.27 14.18
N GLY A 415 12.45 -16.97 14.26
CA GLY A 415 11.62 -16.68 13.08
C GLY A 415 11.48 -17.84 12.10
N GLY A 416 11.75 -19.07 12.51
CA GLY A 416 11.70 -20.26 11.65
C GLY A 416 12.91 -20.37 10.71
N LEU A 417 13.95 -19.55 10.87
CA LEU A 417 15.14 -19.59 10.03
C LEU A 417 16.08 -20.77 10.32
N LYS A 418 15.91 -21.39 11.50
CA LYS A 418 16.69 -22.56 11.90
C LYS A 418 15.96 -23.84 11.55
N VAL A 419 16.46 -24.52 10.53
CA VAL A 419 15.88 -25.76 10.03
C VAL A 419 15.86 -26.83 11.12
N ASN A 420 14.72 -27.48 11.33
CA ASN A 420 14.44 -28.48 12.37
C ASN A 420 14.54 -27.96 13.82
N GLU A 421 14.58 -26.65 14.05
CA GLU A 421 14.44 -26.08 15.39
C GLU A 421 13.02 -25.49 15.56
N GLY A 422 12.37 -25.83 16.68
CA GLY A 422 10.97 -25.49 16.92
C GLY A 422 9.99 -26.49 16.31
N GLU A 423 8.74 -26.07 16.19
CA GLU A 423 7.64 -26.91 15.69
C GLU A 423 7.27 -26.59 14.24
N VAL A 424 7.70 -25.44 13.74
CA VAL A 424 7.56 -25.04 12.35
C VAL A 424 8.73 -24.14 11.96
N TRP A 425 9.31 -24.40 10.79
CA TRP A 425 10.45 -23.66 10.26
C TRP A 425 10.33 -23.49 8.74
N ILE A 426 11.10 -22.57 8.21
CA ILE A 426 11.22 -22.30 6.77
C ILE A 426 12.18 -23.34 6.19
N SER A 427 11.66 -24.28 5.41
CA SER A 427 12.47 -25.32 4.77
C SER A 427 13.03 -24.90 3.42
N ASN A 428 12.37 -23.97 2.71
CA ASN A 428 12.92 -23.32 1.53
C ASN A 428 12.43 -21.86 1.42
N PRO A 429 13.27 -20.89 1.85
CA PRO A 429 12.93 -19.47 1.79
C PRO A 429 12.52 -19.00 0.40
N SER A 430 13.25 -19.36 -0.65
CA SER A 430 13.07 -18.84 -2.02
C SER A 430 11.73 -19.21 -2.64
N THR A 431 11.20 -20.38 -2.29
CA THR A 431 9.93 -20.92 -2.82
C THR A 431 8.79 -20.87 -1.80
N GLY A 432 9.06 -20.36 -0.59
CA GLY A 432 8.07 -20.20 0.47
C GLY A 432 7.63 -21.51 1.11
N HIS A 433 8.47 -22.55 1.09
CA HIS A 433 8.15 -23.79 1.78
C HIS A 433 8.47 -23.69 3.27
N ILE A 434 7.50 -24.12 4.07
CA ILE A 434 7.64 -24.33 5.50
C ILE A 434 7.43 -25.81 5.81
N THR A 435 7.97 -26.26 6.93
CA THR A 435 7.85 -27.65 7.38
C THR A 435 7.50 -27.67 8.86
N PHE A 436 6.55 -28.54 9.21
CA PHE A 436 6.12 -28.79 10.57
C PHE A 436 6.89 -29.97 11.19
N SER A 437 7.09 -29.90 12.51
CA SER A 437 7.51 -31.03 13.31
C SER A 437 6.38 -32.07 13.36
N SER A 438 6.75 -33.34 13.23
CA SER A 438 5.82 -34.47 13.40
C SER A 438 5.26 -34.62 14.82
N ASN A 439 5.91 -34.00 15.82
CA ASN A 439 5.52 -34.06 17.22
C ASN A 439 5.65 -32.69 17.88
N PRO A 440 4.61 -31.84 17.82
CA PRO A 440 4.59 -30.59 18.57
C PRO A 440 4.57 -30.86 20.09
N THR A 441 5.28 -30.03 20.83
CA THR A 441 5.48 -30.07 22.29
C THR A 441 4.73 -28.96 23.05
N SER A 442 4.25 -27.94 22.34
CA SER A 442 3.57 -26.74 22.87
C SER A 442 2.10 -26.94 23.22
N GLY A 443 1.58 -28.14 23.01
CA GLY A 443 0.15 -28.44 23.10
C GLY A 443 -0.65 -28.06 21.85
N ALA A 444 0.02 -27.61 20.77
CA ALA A 444 -0.60 -27.54 19.45
C ALA A 444 -0.98 -28.96 18.95
N PRO A 445 -2.08 -29.11 18.19
CA PRO A 445 -2.40 -30.38 17.55
C PRO A 445 -1.30 -30.74 16.55
N LYS A 446 -1.19 -32.02 16.21
CA LYS A 446 -0.38 -32.40 15.06
C LYS A 446 -0.94 -31.76 13.80
N VAL A 447 -0.08 -31.44 12.83
CA VAL A 447 -0.51 -30.66 11.66
C VAL A 447 -1.52 -31.42 10.79
N GLU A 448 -1.52 -32.75 10.82
CA GLU A 448 -2.50 -33.61 10.15
C GLU A 448 -3.87 -33.66 10.84
N THR A 449 -4.00 -33.14 12.08
CA THR A 449 -5.29 -33.07 12.76
C THR A 449 -6.23 -32.18 11.93
N PRO A 450 -7.46 -32.62 11.60
CA PRO A 450 -8.36 -31.86 10.74
C PRO A 450 -8.62 -30.44 11.27
N GLY A 451 -8.34 -29.43 10.46
CA GLY A 451 -8.42 -28.03 10.86
C GLY A 451 -8.00 -27.05 9.77
N GLN A 452 -7.71 -25.83 10.20
CA GLN A 452 -7.17 -24.75 9.38
C GLN A 452 -5.93 -24.15 10.01
N LEU A 453 -4.94 -23.83 9.17
CA LEU A 453 -3.73 -23.12 9.55
C LEU A 453 -3.86 -21.64 9.17
N THR A 454 -3.50 -20.76 10.10
CA THR A 454 -3.33 -19.33 9.86
C THR A 454 -1.88 -18.97 10.06
N ILE A 455 -1.26 -18.38 9.03
CA ILE A 455 0.19 -18.16 9.00
C ILE A 455 0.47 -16.70 8.74
N GLU A 456 1.17 -16.06 9.67
CA GLU A 456 1.69 -14.72 9.52
C GLU A 456 3.21 -14.80 9.32
N TYR A 457 3.71 -14.17 8.26
CA TYR A 457 5.10 -14.28 7.85
C TYR A 457 5.59 -13.00 7.18
N LYS A 458 6.90 -12.79 7.17
CA LYS A 458 7.53 -11.69 6.43
C LYS A 458 8.11 -12.25 5.15
N VAL A 459 7.88 -11.53 4.05
CA VAL A 459 8.47 -11.84 2.75
C VAL A 459 9.76 -11.05 2.48
N ASN A 460 10.01 -9.98 3.24
CA ASN A 460 11.21 -9.15 3.13
C ASN A 460 11.63 -8.64 4.53
N ALA A 461 12.94 -8.61 4.82
CA ALA A 461 13.48 -8.24 6.13
C ALA A 461 14.20 -6.89 6.15
N GLY A 462 14.42 -6.25 4.99
CA GLY A 462 15.12 -4.97 4.95
C GLY A 462 14.20 -3.77 4.99
N THR A 463 14.81 -2.63 4.69
CA THR A 463 14.20 -1.31 4.85
C THR A 463 13.14 -1.09 3.79
N VAL A 464 11.92 -0.75 4.21
CA VAL A 464 10.90 -0.24 3.30
C VAL A 464 11.13 1.25 3.09
N VAL A 465 11.22 1.65 1.83
CA VAL A 465 11.25 3.04 1.39
C VAL A 465 9.90 3.38 0.78
N LYS A 466 9.23 4.41 1.28
CA LYS A 466 7.89 4.82 0.84
C LYS A 466 7.94 6.18 0.13
N PHE A 467 7.26 6.26 -1.00
CA PHE A 467 7.11 7.42 -1.85
C PHE A 467 5.61 7.69 -2.00
N ILE A 468 5.16 8.89 -1.69
CA ILE A 468 3.73 9.25 -1.72
C ILE A 468 3.54 10.46 -2.61
N ALA A 469 2.68 10.38 -3.61
CA ALA A 469 2.21 11.54 -4.35
C ALA A 469 0.71 11.70 -4.12
N ASP A 470 0.29 12.90 -3.75
CA ASP A 470 -1.11 13.24 -3.55
C ASP A 470 -1.58 14.17 -4.67
N PHE A 471 -2.49 13.68 -5.51
CA PHE A 471 -3.12 14.42 -6.60
C PHE A 471 -4.46 14.94 -6.08
N PRO A 472 -4.56 16.22 -5.70
CA PRO A 472 -5.79 16.77 -5.13
C PRO A 472 -6.92 16.77 -6.16
N LYS A 473 -8.13 17.07 -5.69
CA LYS A 473 -9.30 17.32 -6.55
C LYS A 473 -8.95 18.34 -7.65
N GLY A 474 -9.47 18.10 -8.85
CA GLY A 474 -9.20 18.93 -10.02
C GLY A 474 -7.84 18.67 -10.69
N VAL A 475 -7.05 17.70 -10.21
CA VAL A 475 -5.82 17.25 -10.88
C VAL A 475 -6.01 15.82 -11.38
N PRO A 476 -5.84 15.47 -12.66
CA PRO A 476 -5.55 16.39 -13.76
C PRO A 476 -6.69 17.37 -14.02
N ALA A 477 -6.33 18.56 -14.51
CA ALA A 477 -7.30 19.60 -14.85
C ALA A 477 -8.23 19.12 -15.97
N PRO A 478 -9.49 19.63 -16.04
CA PRO A 478 -10.36 19.37 -17.18
C PRO A 478 -9.69 19.73 -18.50
N THR A 479 -9.95 18.94 -19.54
CA THR A 479 -9.33 19.13 -20.86
C THR A 479 -10.40 19.33 -21.92
N LEU A 480 -10.12 20.19 -22.91
CA LEU A 480 -10.99 20.36 -24.08
C LEU A 480 -10.73 19.23 -25.07
N VAL A 481 -11.79 18.51 -25.43
CA VAL A 481 -11.74 17.39 -26.36
C VAL A 481 -12.67 17.66 -27.53
N ASP A 482 -12.20 17.39 -28.75
CA ASP A 482 -13.02 17.50 -29.96
C ASP A 482 -14.05 16.36 -30.00
N ALA A 483 -15.28 16.71 -30.37
CA ALA A 483 -16.38 15.79 -30.61
C ALA A 483 -17.01 16.07 -31.97
N THR A 484 -17.61 15.05 -32.57
CA THR A 484 -18.37 15.19 -33.82
C THR A 484 -19.69 14.46 -33.69
N LYS A 485 -20.79 15.17 -33.93
CA LYS A 485 -22.14 14.60 -34.06
C LYS A 485 -22.56 14.65 -35.52
N SER A 486 -22.94 13.52 -36.08
CA SER A 486 -23.60 13.45 -37.38
C SER A 486 -25.04 13.00 -37.17
N ALA A 487 -26.00 13.73 -37.74
CA ALA A 487 -27.41 13.43 -37.63
C ALA A 487 -28.09 13.62 -38.99
N THR A 488 -28.95 12.67 -39.36
CA THR A 488 -29.91 12.86 -40.45
C THR A 488 -31.19 13.42 -39.84
N VAL A 489 -31.66 14.54 -40.35
CA VAL A 489 -32.84 15.26 -39.88
C VAL A 489 -34.08 14.42 -40.19
N LEU A 490 -34.88 14.14 -39.16
CA LEU A 490 -36.19 13.53 -39.30
C LEU A 490 -37.27 14.58 -39.53
N ALA A 491 -38.39 14.20 -40.17
CA ALA A 491 -39.54 15.06 -40.35
C ALA A 491 -39.96 15.80 -39.06
N GLY A 492 -39.98 17.13 -39.11
CA GLY A 492 -40.35 18.00 -37.99
C GLY A 492 -39.22 18.32 -36.99
N GLN A 493 -38.01 17.79 -37.20
CA GLN A 493 -36.86 18.09 -36.35
C GLN A 493 -36.23 19.45 -36.68
N SER A 494 -36.17 20.33 -35.68
CA SER A 494 -35.59 21.69 -35.81
C SER A 494 -34.27 21.88 -35.06
N ALA A 495 -33.81 20.84 -34.35
CA ALA A 495 -32.62 20.91 -33.51
C ALA A 495 -31.85 19.59 -33.47
N ILE A 496 -30.53 19.71 -33.27
CA ILE A 496 -29.61 18.60 -33.09
C ILE A 496 -29.23 18.53 -31.60
N ILE A 497 -29.43 17.36 -31.00
CA ILE A 497 -29.03 17.08 -29.62
C ILE A 497 -27.60 16.52 -29.64
N LEU A 498 -26.72 17.16 -28.89
CA LEU A 498 -25.33 16.77 -28.73
C LEU A 498 -25.18 15.82 -27.54
N ASP A 499 -24.26 14.86 -27.67
CA ASP A 499 -23.97 13.91 -26.60
C ASP A 499 -23.20 14.59 -25.45
N TYR A 500 -22.43 15.64 -25.76
CA TYR A 500 -21.68 16.47 -24.82
C TYR A 500 -21.98 17.94 -25.05
N ALA A 501 -22.12 18.72 -23.98
CA ALA A 501 -22.33 20.15 -24.05
C ALA A 501 -21.12 20.87 -24.68
N ILE A 502 -21.37 21.91 -25.47
CA ILE A 502 -20.32 22.77 -26.04
C ILE A 502 -19.58 23.47 -24.89
N ALA A 503 -18.25 23.39 -24.93
CA ALA A 503 -17.37 24.03 -23.97
C ALA A 503 -17.46 25.56 -24.05
N LYS A 504 -17.16 26.22 -22.95
CA LYS A 504 -17.06 27.67 -22.87
C LYS A 504 -15.60 28.11 -22.84
N ASP A 505 -15.34 29.30 -23.34
CA ASP A 505 -14.05 29.98 -23.21
C ASP A 505 -13.88 30.60 -21.82
N ASP A 506 -12.72 31.20 -21.57
CA ASP A 506 -12.37 31.83 -20.29
C ASP A 506 -13.30 33.02 -19.93
N LYS A 507 -14.08 33.53 -20.89
CA LYS A 507 -15.05 34.62 -20.69
C LYS A 507 -16.47 34.08 -20.46
N GLY A 508 -16.66 32.75 -20.47
CA GLY A 508 -17.94 32.09 -20.29
C GLY A 508 -18.81 32.04 -21.54
N ALA A 509 -18.28 32.40 -22.72
CA ALA A 509 -18.97 32.28 -24.00
C ALA A 509 -18.75 30.89 -24.61
N PHE A 510 -19.73 30.34 -25.32
CA PHE A 510 -19.55 29.05 -26.00
C PHE A 510 -18.47 29.16 -27.08
N ILE A 511 -17.56 28.18 -27.12
CA ILE A 511 -16.60 28.04 -28.22
C ILE A 511 -17.39 27.67 -29.47
N GLU A 512 -17.31 28.50 -30.52
CA GLU A 512 -18.13 28.33 -31.72
C GLU A 512 -17.91 26.95 -32.37
N PRO A 513 -18.99 26.14 -32.56
CA PRO A 513 -18.90 24.88 -33.28
C PRO A 513 -18.80 25.11 -34.80
N GLU A 514 -18.14 24.18 -35.49
CA GLU A 514 -18.20 24.09 -36.95
C GLU A 514 -19.40 23.21 -37.33
N ILE A 515 -20.41 23.81 -37.97
CA ILE A 515 -21.62 23.11 -38.38
C ILE A 515 -21.68 23.03 -39.89
N THR A 516 -21.75 21.82 -40.43
CA THR A 516 -21.93 21.56 -41.86
C THR A 516 -23.32 20.99 -42.10
N LEU A 517 -24.07 21.60 -43.02
CA LEU A 517 -25.38 21.14 -43.49
C LEU A 517 -25.26 20.67 -44.93
N THR A 518 -25.64 19.41 -45.19
CA THR A 518 -25.83 18.87 -46.53
C THR A 518 -27.32 18.73 -46.81
N SER A 519 -27.81 19.52 -47.76
CA SER A 519 -29.20 19.50 -48.21
C SER A 519 -29.25 19.32 -49.73
N ASN A 520 -30.07 18.38 -50.21
CA ASN A 520 -30.20 18.06 -51.64
C ASN A 520 -28.86 17.84 -52.38
N GLY A 521 -27.88 17.24 -51.70
CA GLY A 521 -26.54 16.97 -52.27
C GLY A 521 -25.57 18.15 -52.27
N ALA A 522 -26.00 19.35 -51.87
CA ALA A 522 -25.12 20.51 -51.68
C ALA A 522 -24.71 20.64 -50.21
N THR A 523 -23.43 20.85 -49.95
CA THR A 523 -22.86 20.98 -48.60
C THR A 523 -22.46 22.42 -48.32
N SER A 524 -22.86 22.95 -47.17
CA SER A 524 -22.55 24.32 -46.74
C SER A 524 -22.16 24.35 -45.26
N THR A 525 -21.27 25.26 -44.88
CA THR A 525 -20.93 25.52 -43.48
C THR A 525 -21.77 26.67 -42.95
N LEU A 526 -22.42 26.49 -41.81
CA LEU A 526 -23.26 27.50 -41.18
C LEU A 526 -22.40 28.49 -40.38
N THR A 527 -22.81 29.75 -40.42
CA THR A 527 -22.23 30.85 -39.62
C THR A 527 -23.03 31.05 -38.32
N SER A 528 -22.46 31.71 -37.31
CA SER A 528 -23.05 31.89 -35.97
C SER A 528 -24.42 32.60 -35.95
N GLY A 529 -24.83 33.26 -37.04
CA GLY A 529 -26.18 33.82 -37.19
C GLY A 529 -27.25 32.84 -37.69
N GLN A 530 -26.87 31.63 -38.11
CA GLN A 530 -27.76 30.64 -38.74
C GLN A 530 -28.17 29.50 -37.79
N TYR A 531 -27.68 29.53 -36.55
CA TYR A 531 -28.02 28.57 -35.52
C TYR A 531 -28.03 29.23 -34.15
N THR A 532 -28.66 28.58 -33.17
CA THR A 532 -28.58 28.98 -31.76
C THR A 532 -28.18 27.80 -30.90
N ILE A 533 -27.41 28.08 -29.85
CA ILE A 533 -26.98 27.10 -28.84
C ILE A 533 -27.86 27.29 -27.60
N SER A 534 -28.40 26.19 -27.06
CA SER A 534 -29.16 26.22 -25.80
C SER A 534 -28.28 26.65 -24.61
N LEU A 535 -28.92 27.12 -23.54
CA LEU A 535 -28.22 27.57 -22.33
C LEU A 535 -27.33 26.49 -21.69
N ASP A 536 -27.73 25.22 -21.80
CA ASP A 536 -26.97 24.07 -21.32
C ASP A 536 -25.91 23.57 -22.31
N GLY A 537 -25.83 24.19 -23.50
CA GLY A 537 -24.85 23.85 -24.54
C GLY A 537 -25.10 22.53 -25.26
N LYS A 538 -26.23 21.85 -25.01
CA LYS A 538 -26.50 20.50 -25.54
C LYS A 538 -27.37 20.48 -26.80
N ILE A 539 -28.02 21.57 -27.14
CA ILE A 539 -28.96 21.63 -28.26
C ILE A 539 -28.52 22.73 -29.21
N ILE A 540 -28.37 22.39 -30.49
CA ILE A 540 -28.19 23.35 -31.56
C ILE A 540 -29.47 23.42 -32.38
N SER A 541 -30.14 24.57 -32.35
CA SER A 541 -31.31 24.83 -33.20
C SER A 541 -30.88 25.47 -34.50
N ILE A 542 -31.32 24.93 -35.63
CA ILE A 542 -30.96 25.41 -36.97
C ILE A 542 -32.26 25.75 -37.71
N SER A 543 -32.34 26.97 -38.25
CA SER A 543 -33.51 27.38 -39.04
C SER A 543 -33.47 26.76 -40.44
N GLY A 544 -34.60 26.20 -40.89
CA GLY A 544 -34.77 25.75 -42.28
C GLY A 544 -34.28 24.32 -42.58
N LEU A 545 -34.21 23.45 -41.58
CA LEU A 545 -33.93 22.02 -41.78
C LEU A 545 -35.09 21.31 -42.48
N ASN A 546 -34.77 20.46 -43.46
CA ASN A 546 -35.72 19.61 -44.18
C ASN A 546 -35.50 18.13 -43.83
N ASP A 547 -36.55 17.32 -43.99
CA ASP A 547 -36.46 15.86 -43.82
C ASP A 547 -35.42 15.27 -44.79
N GLY A 548 -34.51 14.46 -44.26
CA GLY A 548 -33.40 13.87 -45.02
C GLY A 548 -32.13 14.72 -45.12
N ASP A 549 -32.12 15.96 -44.62
CA ASP A 549 -30.89 16.75 -44.51
C ASP A 549 -29.88 16.06 -43.57
N THR A 550 -28.58 16.20 -43.86
CA THR A 550 -27.52 15.70 -42.97
C THR A 550 -26.81 16.88 -42.32
N VAL A 551 -26.76 16.87 -40.98
CA VAL A 551 -26.06 17.88 -40.18
C VAL A 551 -24.87 17.23 -39.49
N ILE A 552 -23.69 17.82 -39.68
CA ILE A 552 -22.47 17.45 -38.97
C ILE A 552 -22.08 18.63 -38.08
N VAL A 553 -22.05 18.41 -36.77
CA VAL A 553 -21.58 19.38 -35.78
C VAL A 553 -20.23 18.90 -35.26
N LYS A 554 -19.18 19.69 -35.46
CA LYS A 554 -17.90 19.51 -34.77
C LYS A 554 -17.79 20.57 -33.68
N HIS A 555 -17.57 20.14 -32.45
CA HIS A 555 -17.49 21.05 -31.30
C HIS A 555 -16.47 20.54 -30.28
N LYS A 556 -16.03 21.43 -29.39
CA LYS A 556 -15.22 21.06 -28.24
C LYS A 556 -16.12 20.91 -27.02
N TYR A 557 -15.85 19.91 -26.19
CA TYR A 557 -16.48 19.75 -24.89
C TYR A 557 -15.42 19.67 -23.79
N GLU A 558 -15.78 20.06 -22.57
CA GLU A 558 -14.91 19.95 -21.41
C GLU A 558 -15.01 18.54 -20.82
N LYS A 559 -13.92 17.78 -20.90
CA LYS A 559 -13.79 16.47 -20.29
C LYS A 559 -13.24 16.62 -18.87
N SER A 560 -14.12 16.46 -17.88
CA SER A 560 -13.76 16.52 -16.45
C SER A 560 -13.49 15.17 -15.80
N THR A 561 -13.67 14.07 -16.55
CA THR A 561 -13.49 12.70 -16.07
C THR A 561 -12.34 12.06 -16.83
N HIS A 562 -11.34 11.53 -16.11
CA HIS A 562 -10.11 11.00 -16.68
C HIS A 562 -9.95 9.53 -16.33
N ASP A 563 -9.63 8.72 -17.34
CA ASP A 563 -9.22 7.34 -17.16
C ASP A 563 -7.69 7.29 -17.06
N ILE A 564 -7.20 7.00 -15.86
CA ILE A 564 -5.78 6.90 -15.56
C ILE A 564 -5.33 5.47 -15.85
N TYR A 565 -4.62 5.27 -16.96
CA TYR A 565 -4.09 3.97 -17.37
C TYR A 565 -2.65 3.72 -16.89
N GLN A 566 -1.90 4.81 -16.67
CA GLN A 566 -0.46 4.76 -16.45
C GLN A 566 -0.07 5.62 -15.25
N VAL A 567 0.94 5.14 -14.51
CA VAL A 567 1.58 5.88 -13.42
C VAL A 567 3.08 5.72 -13.60
N ALA A 568 3.81 6.83 -13.51
CA ALA A 568 5.25 6.84 -13.67
C ALA A 568 5.90 7.76 -12.65
N MET A 569 7.15 7.49 -12.27
CA MET A 569 7.98 8.36 -11.46
C MET A 569 9.06 8.98 -12.33
N PHE A 570 9.44 10.21 -12.03
CA PHE A 570 10.45 10.97 -12.75
C PHE A 570 11.46 11.54 -11.76
N ASP A 571 12.73 11.58 -12.16
CA ASP A 571 13.79 12.25 -11.40
C ASP A 571 13.75 13.78 -11.55
N ASP A 572 13.15 14.31 -12.63
CA ASP A 572 12.97 15.75 -12.91
C ASP A 572 11.59 16.09 -13.49
N LYS A 573 11.12 17.32 -13.28
CA LYS A 573 9.78 17.78 -13.67
C LYS A 573 9.59 17.94 -15.18
N VAL A 574 10.64 18.29 -15.95
CA VAL A 574 10.52 18.73 -17.35
C VAL A 574 11.23 17.79 -18.31
N GLY A 575 12.35 17.18 -17.91
CA GLY A 575 13.16 16.32 -18.79
C GLY A 575 13.69 15.05 -18.11
N GLY A 576 13.03 14.64 -17.02
CA GLY A 576 13.47 13.54 -16.20
C GLY A 576 13.37 12.17 -16.86
N LYS A 577 14.25 11.26 -16.46
CA LYS A 577 14.14 9.84 -16.82
C LYS A 577 12.95 9.23 -16.09
N MET A 578 12.16 8.50 -16.84
CA MET A 578 10.94 7.86 -16.34
C MET A 578 11.25 6.47 -15.75
N PHE A 579 10.77 6.23 -14.54
CA PHE A 579 10.60 4.90 -13.97
C PHE A 579 9.12 4.54 -13.98
N ASN A 580 8.76 3.48 -14.71
CA ASN A 580 7.35 3.13 -14.87
C ASN A 580 6.83 2.20 -13.75
N ILE A 581 5.62 2.48 -13.30
CA ILE A 581 4.87 1.68 -12.34
C ILE A 581 3.71 0.96 -13.06
N SER A 582 3.95 -0.29 -13.46
CA SER A 582 3.01 -1.04 -14.32
C SER A 582 1.74 -1.55 -13.62
N GLY A 583 0.61 -1.44 -14.32
CA GLY A 583 -0.58 -2.25 -14.10
C GLY A 583 -1.48 -1.84 -12.92
N ILE A 584 -1.48 -0.56 -12.54
CA ILE A 584 -2.44 -0.03 -11.56
C ILE A 584 -3.69 0.57 -12.21
N GLY A 585 -3.62 0.97 -13.48
CA GLY A 585 -4.77 1.41 -14.28
C GLY A 585 -5.59 0.26 -14.88
N PRO A 586 -6.71 0.57 -15.56
CA PRO A 586 -7.34 1.88 -15.57
C PRO A 586 -8.06 2.15 -14.24
N VAL A 587 -8.04 3.41 -13.81
CA VAL A 587 -8.85 3.95 -12.73
C VAL A 587 -9.49 5.25 -13.23
N THR A 588 -10.81 5.35 -13.13
CA THR A 588 -11.56 6.54 -13.53
C THR A 588 -11.72 7.46 -12.34
N LYS A 589 -11.42 8.76 -12.52
CA LYS A 589 -11.74 9.79 -11.53
C LYS A 589 -12.27 11.05 -12.19
N ASP A 590 -13.08 11.81 -11.45
CA ASP A 590 -13.59 13.10 -11.88
C ASP A 590 -12.88 14.28 -11.19
N LYS A 591 -13.27 15.50 -11.54
CA LYS A 591 -12.74 16.73 -10.96
C LYS A 591 -12.96 16.88 -9.45
N ASN A 592 -13.92 16.16 -8.85
CA ASN A 592 -14.25 16.25 -7.44
C ASN A 592 -13.53 15.17 -6.60
N THR A 593 -12.73 14.32 -7.26
CA THR A 593 -12.07 13.18 -6.65
C THR A 593 -10.56 13.40 -6.57
N GLY A 594 -10.01 13.36 -5.35
CA GLY A 594 -8.57 13.30 -5.11
C GLY A 594 -8.05 11.88 -5.30
N MET A 595 -6.75 11.76 -5.57
CA MET A 595 -6.10 10.46 -5.72
C MET A 595 -4.74 10.48 -5.07
N ARG A 596 -4.50 9.55 -4.14
CA ARG A 596 -3.20 9.35 -3.52
C ARG A 596 -2.56 8.08 -4.07
N ILE A 597 -1.30 8.19 -4.49
CA ILE A 597 -0.51 7.05 -4.92
C ILE A 597 0.67 6.88 -3.96
N THR A 598 0.75 5.70 -3.37
CA THR A 598 1.86 5.26 -2.53
C THR A 598 2.63 4.19 -3.29
N TRP A 599 3.93 4.40 -3.48
CA TRP A 599 4.86 3.37 -3.92
C TRP A 599 5.83 3.03 -2.80
N MET A 600 6.02 1.75 -2.53
CA MET A 600 6.90 1.23 -1.51
C MET A 600 7.89 0.27 -2.15
N VAL A 601 9.16 0.39 -1.80
CA VAL A 601 10.20 -0.57 -2.18
C VAL A 601 10.77 -1.17 -0.91
N THR A 602 10.73 -2.49 -0.80
CA THR A 602 11.41 -3.18 0.29
C THR A 602 12.71 -3.76 -0.24
N PHE A 603 13.82 -3.41 0.43
CA PHE A 603 15.16 -3.94 0.15
C PHE A 603 15.41 -5.23 0.91
#